data_AF-A0A955YHN2-F1
#
_entry.id   AF-A0A955YHN2-F1
#
_cell.length_a   1.000
_cell.length_b   1.000
_cell.length_c   1.000
_cell.angle_alpha   90.00
_cell.angle_beta   90.00
_cell.angle_gamma   90.00
#
_symmetry.space_group_name_H-M   'P 1'
#
loop_
_entity.id
_entity.type
_entity.pdbx_description
1 polymer ?
#
loop_
_entity_poly.entity_id
_entity_poly.type
_entity_poly.pdbx_seq_one_letter_code
_entity_poly.pdbx_strand_id
1 'polypeptide(L)'
;MSKMQHTITNRRLGATHLLVLVGALALAAVAAGCGGVGTAQADLRSAIDARQTTLNECYREALTRDETLGGDLSLRVSLAKSETTISGVEVTHSNVDDEELVACIQHALDGLSIDEAPKSSLTVDYNVRFTATDAP
;
A
#
# COMPACT_ATOMS: atom_id res chain seq x y z
N MET A 1 62.58 -1.60 11.53
CA MET A 1 62.94 -2.97 11.95
C MET A 1 61.72 -3.64 12.54
N SER A 2 61.52 -4.90 12.18
CA SER A 2 60.40 -5.79 12.46
C SER A 2 60.29 -6.24 13.93
N LYS A 3 59.07 -6.56 14.40
CA LYS A 3 58.68 -7.81 15.10
C LYS A 3 57.27 -7.66 15.71
N MET A 4 56.26 -8.35 15.17
CA MET A 4 55.89 -9.76 15.41
C MET A 4 55.16 -9.99 16.75
N GLN A 5 53.84 -10.11 16.64
CA GLN A 5 52.98 -11.23 17.09
C GLN A 5 53.32 -11.88 18.44
N HIS A 6 52.37 -11.87 19.38
CA HIS A 6 52.21 -12.95 20.35
C HIS A 6 50.73 -13.30 20.55
N THR A 7 50.38 -14.43 19.93
CA THR A 7 49.20 -15.27 20.19
C THR A 7 49.09 -15.59 21.69
N ILE A 8 47.95 -15.31 22.31
CA ILE A 8 47.64 -15.82 23.65
C ILE A 8 46.63 -16.95 23.55
N THR A 9 47.14 -18.10 23.97
CA THR A 9 46.64 -19.47 23.89
C THR A 9 45.45 -19.72 24.82
N ASN A 10 44.40 -20.33 24.27
CA ASN A 10 43.29 -20.92 25.00
C ASN A 10 43.72 -22.24 25.68
N ARG A 11 43.53 -22.42 27.00
CA ARG A 11 43.53 -23.76 27.66
C ARG A 11 43.17 -23.74 29.16
N ARG A 12 42.00 -24.30 29.49
CA ARG A 12 41.76 -25.50 30.34
C ARG A 12 40.52 -25.35 31.24
N LEU A 13 39.60 -26.27 30.99
CA LEU A 13 38.48 -26.65 31.83
C LEU A 13 38.89 -26.84 33.30
N GLY A 14 38.12 -26.23 34.20
CA GLY A 14 38.02 -26.61 35.61
C GLY A 14 36.53 -26.62 35.98
N ALA A 15 36.01 -27.80 36.28
CA ALA A 15 34.64 -28.01 36.73
C ALA A 15 34.45 -27.48 38.17
N THR A 16 33.18 -27.25 38.51
CA THR A 16 32.55 -27.22 39.85
C THR A 16 32.00 -25.85 40.27
N HIS A 17 30.71 -25.88 40.63
CA HIS A 17 29.82 -24.88 41.25
C HIS A 17 28.74 -24.28 40.35
N LEU A 18 27.58 -24.95 40.44
CA LEU A 18 26.22 -24.45 40.26
C LEU A 18 26.08 -22.95 40.59
N LEU A 19 25.45 -22.18 39.70
CA LEU A 19 24.10 -21.66 39.93
C LEU A 19 23.59 -20.93 38.68
N VAL A 20 22.40 -21.36 38.27
CA VAL A 20 21.56 -20.93 37.16
C VAL A 20 21.53 -19.40 37.01
N LEU A 21 22.17 -18.85 35.98
CA LEU A 21 21.95 -17.47 35.55
C LEU A 21 20.66 -17.44 34.72
N VAL A 22 19.59 -17.10 35.42
CA VAL A 22 18.25 -16.82 34.91
C VAL A 22 18.35 -15.87 33.71
N GLY A 23 17.88 -16.36 32.56
CA GLY A 23 17.68 -15.56 31.38
C GLY A 23 16.59 -14.52 31.60
N ALA A 24 16.91 -13.27 31.27
CA ALA A 24 15.93 -12.22 31.01
C ALA A 24 16.56 -11.18 30.09
N LEU A 25 16.74 -11.54 28.80
CA LEU A 25 16.80 -10.51 27.77
C LEU A 25 15.38 -9.94 27.63
N ALA A 26 15.11 -8.87 28.38
CA ALA A 26 13.92 -8.06 28.17
C ALA A 26 14.08 -7.32 26.84
N LEU A 27 13.62 -7.94 25.75
CA LEU A 27 13.35 -7.26 24.48
C LEU A 27 12.14 -6.35 24.70
N ALA A 28 12.40 -5.12 25.13
CA ALA A 28 11.42 -4.04 25.03
C ALA A 28 11.23 -3.71 23.54
N ALA A 29 10.31 -4.44 22.89
CA ALA A 29 9.78 -4.07 21.60
C ALA A 29 8.92 -2.80 21.81
N VAL A 30 9.53 -1.64 21.61
CA VAL A 30 8.79 -0.39 21.47
C VAL A 30 8.08 -0.48 20.12
N ALA A 31 6.85 -0.99 20.15
CA ALA A 31 5.99 -1.06 18.99
C ALA A 31 5.87 0.34 18.37
N ALA A 32 6.16 0.41 17.08
CA ALA A 32 6.24 1.63 16.29
C ALA A 32 4.96 2.49 16.41
N GLY A 33 5.02 3.49 17.28
CA GLY A 33 4.03 4.57 17.35
C GLY A 33 4.22 5.60 16.24
N CYS A 34 4.21 5.17 14.97
CA CYS A 34 4.22 6.04 13.78
C CYS A 34 3.27 5.53 12.67
N GLY A 35 2.27 4.70 12.99
CA GLY A 35 1.48 3.99 11.98
C GLY A 35 0.18 4.67 11.50
N GLY A 36 -0.26 5.79 12.08
CA GLY A 36 -1.66 6.23 11.93
C GLY A 36 -2.12 6.80 10.58
N VAL A 37 -1.20 7.15 9.69
CA VAL A 37 -1.49 7.63 8.33
C VAL A 37 -0.92 6.67 7.29
N GLY A 38 0.22 6.04 7.60
CA GLY A 38 0.89 5.11 6.69
C GLY A 38 0.12 3.81 6.44
N THR A 39 -0.57 3.26 7.46
CA THR A 39 -1.35 2.02 7.27
C THR A 39 -2.62 2.29 6.47
N ALA A 40 -3.45 3.26 6.88
CA ALA A 40 -4.68 3.59 6.18
C ALA A 40 -4.48 3.99 4.71
N GLN A 41 -3.39 4.69 4.38
CA GLN A 41 -3.05 4.99 2.98
C GLN A 41 -2.68 3.74 2.19
N ALA A 42 -1.89 2.83 2.78
CA ALA A 42 -1.53 1.56 2.16
C ALA A 42 -2.76 0.65 1.98
N ASP A 43 -3.65 0.62 2.98
CA ASP A 43 -4.89 -0.15 2.96
C ASP A 43 -5.85 0.39 1.90
N LEU A 44 -6.00 1.72 1.80
CA LEU A 44 -6.83 2.33 0.76
C LEU A 44 -6.29 2.03 -0.63
N ARG A 45 -4.96 2.07 -0.81
CA ARG A 45 -4.36 1.69 -2.09
C ARG A 45 -4.59 0.21 -2.40
N SER A 46 -4.42 -0.66 -1.40
CA SER A 46 -4.67 -2.09 -1.55
C SER A 46 -6.14 -2.38 -1.89
N ALA A 47 -7.08 -1.62 -1.31
CA ALA A 47 -8.51 -1.74 -1.61
C ALA A 47 -8.84 -1.29 -3.04
N ILE A 48 -8.18 -0.24 -3.55
CA ILE A 48 -8.29 0.18 -4.96
C ILE A 48 -7.70 -0.89 -5.88
N ASP A 49 -6.50 -1.41 -5.56
CA ASP A 49 -5.83 -2.44 -6.35
C ASP A 49 -6.68 -3.73 -6.42
N ALA A 50 -7.43 -4.05 -5.35
CA ALA A 50 -8.39 -5.16 -5.36
C ALA A 50 -9.56 -4.98 -6.35
N ARG A 51 -9.83 -3.74 -6.81
CA ARG A 51 -10.82 -3.43 -7.86
C ARG A 51 -10.26 -3.53 -9.26
N GLN A 52 -8.97 -3.84 -9.44
CA GLN A 52 -8.33 -3.84 -10.77
C GLN A 52 -9.08 -4.68 -11.80
N THR A 53 -9.66 -5.82 -11.40
CA THR A 53 -10.47 -6.66 -12.31
C THR A 53 -11.70 -5.91 -12.83
N THR A 54 -12.45 -5.26 -11.93
CA THR A 54 -13.63 -4.45 -12.32
C THR A 54 -13.24 -3.22 -13.13
N LEU A 55 -12.12 -2.57 -12.82
CA LEU A 55 -11.60 -1.45 -13.61
C LEU A 55 -11.22 -1.90 -15.03
N ASN A 56 -10.60 -3.07 -15.17
CA ASN A 56 -10.28 -3.66 -16.47
C ASN A 56 -11.55 -4.05 -17.24
N GLU A 57 -12.61 -4.50 -16.55
CA GLU A 57 -13.91 -4.77 -17.15
C GLU A 57 -14.55 -3.52 -17.73
N CYS A 58 -14.56 -2.40 -16.97
CA CYS A 58 -15.02 -1.10 -17.47
C CYS A 58 -14.30 -0.70 -18.77
N TYR A 59 -12.97 -0.86 -18.79
CA TYR A 59 -12.18 -0.49 -19.95
C TYR A 59 -12.44 -1.42 -21.14
N ARG A 60 -12.53 -2.73 -20.91
CA ARG A 60 -12.85 -3.69 -21.97
C ARG A 60 -14.22 -3.44 -22.60
N GLU A 61 -15.21 -3.07 -21.80
CA GLU A 61 -16.53 -2.68 -22.30
C GLU A 61 -16.45 -1.41 -23.16
N ALA A 62 -15.68 -0.41 -22.72
CA ALA A 62 -15.43 0.80 -23.50
C ALA A 62 -14.76 0.53 -24.85
N LEU A 63 -13.80 -0.40 -24.90
CA LEU A 63 -13.16 -0.83 -26.14
C LEU A 63 -14.12 -1.51 -27.13
N THR A 64 -15.28 -2.00 -26.68
CA THR A 64 -16.31 -2.50 -27.61
C THR A 64 -17.06 -1.38 -28.34
N ARG A 65 -17.06 -0.16 -27.76
CA ARG A 65 -17.64 1.05 -28.35
C ARG A 65 -16.62 1.78 -29.23
N ASP A 66 -15.37 1.86 -28.78
CA ASP A 66 -14.25 2.46 -29.51
C ASP A 66 -12.95 1.69 -29.24
N GLU A 67 -12.49 0.93 -30.24
CA GLU A 67 -11.26 0.14 -30.17
C GLU A 67 -9.97 1.00 -30.12
N THR A 68 -10.10 2.28 -30.44
CA THR A 68 -8.99 3.25 -30.42
C THR A 68 -8.97 4.09 -29.15
N LEU A 69 -9.91 3.85 -28.23
CA LEU A 69 -10.06 4.61 -27.00
C LEU A 69 -8.76 4.59 -26.18
N GLY A 70 -8.36 5.77 -25.74
CA GLY A 70 -7.18 5.97 -24.92
C GLY A 70 -7.23 7.31 -24.21
N GLY A 71 -6.31 7.51 -23.28
CA GLY A 71 -6.23 8.76 -22.52
C GLY A 71 -5.74 8.56 -21.10
N ASP A 72 -5.76 9.64 -20.33
CA ASP A 72 -5.42 9.71 -18.92
C ASP A 72 -6.66 10.17 -18.13
N LEU A 73 -6.92 9.48 -17.04
CA LEU A 73 -7.95 9.81 -16.06
C LEU A 73 -7.31 9.96 -14.68
N SER A 74 -7.42 11.14 -14.11
CA SER A 74 -6.96 11.45 -12.75
C SER A 74 -8.14 11.51 -11.80
N LEU A 75 -8.13 10.65 -10.80
CA LEU A 75 -9.16 10.52 -9.77
C LEU A 75 -8.58 10.90 -8.43
N ARG A 76 -9.40 11.50 -7.59
CA ARG A 76 -9.11 11.76 -6.19
C ARG A 76 -10.09 11.00 -5.33
N VAL A 77 -9.56 10.12 -4.49
CA VAL A 77 -10.34 9.36 -3.52
C VAL A 77 -10.11 9.95 -2.14
N SER A 78 -11.19 10.29 -1.44
CA SER A 78 -11.12 10.89 -0.11
C SER A 78 -11.73 9.96 0.94
N LEU A 79 -11.08 9.89 2.10
CA LEU A 79 -11.53 9.16 3.26
C LEU A 79 -11.50 10.08 4.48
N ALA A 80 -12.66 10.30 5.09
CA ALA A 80 -12.76 11.15 6.26
C ALA A 80 -12.10 10.50 7.49
N LYS A 81 -11.72 11.35 8.46
CA LYS A 81 -11.15 10.88 9.73
C LYS A 81 -12.14 9.95 10.43
N SER A 82 -11.64 8.84 10.96
CA SER A 82 -12.44 7.87 11.73
C SER A 82 -13.57 7.19 10.93
N GLU A 83 -13.60 7.35 9.61
CA GLU A 83 -14.45 6.57 8.70
C GLU A 83 -13.64 5.44 8.06
N THR A 84 -14.28 4.29 7.85
CA THR A 84 -13.66 3.16 7.13
C THR A 84 -14.03 3.16 5.64
N THR A 85 -15.14 3.80 5.27
CA THR A 85 -15.63 3.86 3.90
C THR A 85 -15.30 5.21 3.27
N ILE A 86 -14.87 5.21 2.01
CA ILE A 86 -14.52 6.43 1.29
C ILE A 86 -15.70 7.41 1.28
N SER A 87 -15.39 8.69 1.36
CA SER A 87 -16.38 9.78 1.33
C SER A 87 -16.75 10.21 -0.09
N GLY A 88 -15.95 9.80 -1.09
CA GLY A 88 -16.25 10.04 -2.49
C GLY A 88 -15.05 9.86 -3.42
N VAL A 89 -15.37 9.90 -4.71
CA VAL A 89 -14.42 9.83 -5.83
C VAL A 89 -14.66 11.05 -6.72
N GLU A 90 -13.65 11.90 -6.86
CA GLU A 90 -13.68 13.10 -7.70
C GLU A 90 -12.80 12.89 -8.94
N VAL A 91 -13.31 13.20 -10.14
CA VAL A 91 -12.48 13.29 -11.35
C VAL A 91 -11.81 14.67 -11.34
N THR A 92 -10.49 14.67 -11.19
CA THR A 92 -9.69 15.92 -11.15
C THR A 92 -9.16 16.31 -12.53
N HIS A 93 -8.98 15.33 -13.42
CA HIS A 93 -8.62 15.54 -14.81
C HIS A 93 -9.09 14.34 -15.65
N SER A 94 -9.54 14.58 -16.87
CA SER A 94 -9.81 13.53 -17.86
C SER A 94 -9.56 14.09 -19.25
N ASN A 95 -8.90 13.31 -20.10
CA ASN A 95 -8.88 13.48 -21.55
C ASN A 95 -9.45 12.25 -22.28
N VAL A 96 -10.12 11.37 -21.53
CA VAL A 96 -10.78 10.16 -22.05
C VAL A 96 -12.12 10.56 -22.66
N ASP A 97 -12.27 10.33 -23.97
CA ASP A 97 -13.46 10.66 -24.74
C ASP A 97 -14.56 9.57 -24.64
N ASP A 98 -14.81 9.06 -23.43
CA ASP A 98 -15.90 8.10 -23.14
C ASP A 98 -16.44 8.33 -21.72
N GLU A 99 -17.60 9.00 -21.63
CA GLU A 99 -18.23 9.34 -20.34
C GLU A 99 -18.72 8.10 -19.58
N GLU A 100 -19.10 7.03 -20.29
CA GLU A 100 -19.56 5.77 -19.70
C GLU A 100 -18.42 5.03 -18.98
N LEU A 101 -17.20 5.06 -19.54
CA LEU A 101 -15.99 4.52 -18.94
C LEU A 101 -15.65 5.27 -17.66
N VAL A 102 -15.65 6.61 -17.71
CA VAL A 102 -15.39 7.44 -16.53
C VAL A 102 -16.39 7.13 -15.42
N ALA A 103 -17.68 7.06 -15.75
CA ALA A 103 -18.73 6.71 -14.78
C ALA A 103 -18.56 5.29 -14.22
N CYS A 104 -18.23 4.31 -15.07
CA CYS A 104 -17.99 2.92 -14.64
C CYS A 104 -16.85 2.84 -13.63
N ILE A 105 -15.74 3.56 -13.87
CA ILE A 105 -14.60 3.60 -12.96
C ILE A 105 -14.95 4.27 -11.64
N GLN A 106 -15.67 5.39 -11.67
CA GLN A 106 -16.13 6.05 -10.45
C GLN A 106 -17.02 5.10 -9.62
N HIS A 107 -17.93 4.38 -10.27
CA HIS A 107 -18.81 3.43 -9.59
C HIS A 107 -18.05 2.21 -9.04
N ALA A 108 -17.05 1.72 -9.76
CA ALA A 108 -16.21 0.60 -9.32
C ALA A 108 -15.40 0.92 -8.05
N LEU A 109 -15.07 2.21 -7.85
CA LEU A 109 -14.37 2.69 -6.66
C LEU A 109 -15.33 3.15 -5.56
N ASP A 110 -16.62 3.37 -5.86
CA ASP A 110 -17.61 3.78 -4.87
C ASP A 110 -17.80 2.70 -3.79
N GLY A 111 -18.08 3.15 -2.57
CA GLY A 111 -18.26 2.25 -1.42
C GLY A 111 -17.02 1.45 -1.01
N LEU A 112 -15.83 1.79 -1.52
CA LEU A 112 -14.58 1.21 -1.03
C LEU A 112 -14.42 1.44 0.47
N SER A 113 -14.00 0.39 1.18
CA SER A 113 -13.75 0.43 2.62
C SER A 113 -12.40 -0.17 2.94
N ILE A 114 -11.77 0.35 3.99
CA ILE A 114 -10.53 -0.17 4.58
C ILE A 114 -10.79 -0.69 5.98
N ASP A 115 -9.90 -1.54 6.48
CA ASP A 115 -10.06 -2.19 7.78
C ASP A 115 -9.81 -1.25 8.96
N GLU A 116 -8.87 -0.32 8.82
CA GLU A 116 -8.52 0.66 9.85
C GLU A 116 -8.82 2.09 9.39
N ALA A 117 -9.71 2.78 10.09
CA ALA A 117 -10.02 4.17 9.80
C ALA A 117 -8.81 5.10 10.04
N PRO A 118 -8.57 6.10 9.18
CA PRO A 118 -7.41 6.96 9.30
C PRO A 118 -7.55 7.91 10.49
N LYS A 119 -6.41 8.23 11.13
CA LYS A 119 -6.40 9.14 12.30
C LYS A 119 -6.61 10.61 11.92
N SER A 120 -6.51 10.94 10.63
CA SER A 120 -6.78 12.23 10.00
C SER A 120 -7.47 12.02 8.66
N SER A 121 -8.08 13.05 8.08
CA SER A 121 -8.59 12.96 6.70
C SER A 121 -7.47 12.57 5.75
N LEU A 122 -7.75 11.62 4.87
CA LEU A 122 -6.83 11.10 3.87
C LEU A 122 -7.39 11.39 2.48
N THR A 123 -6.51 11.80 1.58
CA THR A 123 -6.81 11.95 0.16
C THR A 123 -5.72 11.26 -0.64
N VAL A 124 -6.11 10.44 -1.61
CA VAL A 124 -5.21 9.73 -2.50
C VAL A 124 -5.57 10.08 -3.93
N ASP A 125 -4.61 10.65 -4.66
CA ASP A 125 -4.73 10.86 -6.09
C ASP A 125 -4.27 9.59 -6.83
N TYR A 126 -5.07 9.16 -7.80
CA TYR A 126 -4.87 7.97 -8.62
C TYR A 126 -4.94 8.36 -10.09
N ASN A 127 -3.97 7.93 -10.89
CA ASN A 127 -3.91 8.20 -12.31
C ASN A 127 -4.02 6.89 -13.07
N VAL A 128 -5.03 6.78 -13.92
CA VAL A 128 -5.21 5.67 -14.85
C VAL A 128 -4.80 6.15 -16.23
N ARG A 129 -4.00 5.34 -16.91
CA ARG A 129 -3.70 5.53 -18.32
C ARG A 129 -4.35 4.40 -19.10
N PHE A 130 -5.16 4.75 -20.09
CA PHE A 130 -5.76 3.86 -21.05
C PHE A 130 -4.94 3.90 -22.33
N THR A 131 -4.38 2.77 -22.72
CA THR A 131 -3.79 2.60 -24.05
C THR A 131 -4.42 1.42 -24.75
N ALA A 132 -4.52 1.47 -26.08
CA ALA A 132 -5.03 0.35 -26.87
C ALA A 132 -4.20 -0.95 -26.66
N THR A 133 -2.95 -0.83 -26.24
CA THR A 133 -2.08 -1.97 -25.89
C THR A 133 -2.44 -2.65 -24.58
N ASP A 134 -3.17 -1.97 -23.69
CA ASP A 134 -3.61 -2.49 -22.40
C ASP A 134 -4.92 -3.30 -22.51
N ALA A 135 -5.48 -3.41 -23.72
CA ALA A 135 -6.58 -4.31 -24.01
C ALA A 135 -6.14 -5.76 -23.76
N PRO A 136 -6.79 -6.52 -22.86
CA PRO A 136 -6.41 -7.90 -22.53
C PRO A 136 -6.61 -8.89 -23.68
#